data_AF-A0A7X6DN54-F1
#
_entry.id   AF-A0A7X6DN54-F1
#
_cell.length_a   1.000
_cell.length_b   1.000
_cell.length_c   1.000
_cell.angle_alpha   90.00
_cell.angle_beta   90.00
_cell.angle_gamma   90.00
#
_symmetry.space_group_name_H-M   'P 1'
#
loop_
_entity.id
_entity.type
_entity.pdbx_description
1 polymer ?
#
loop_
_entity_poly.entity_id
_entity_poly.type
_entity_poly.pdbx_seq_one_letter_code
_entity_poly.pdbx_strand_id
1 'polypeptide(L)'
;MATYFERKQVTAGEVVYAGVLAGIIAGIIMSMIAMTFAVMMGQEIWAPPKMIAVTFLDDAWMERPGFQMTPILAGMMIHFATAIGFGVIFALLGGRLSYGRAIGWGIFYGLAIWLFMQFFWLPIVNPMMAQMPYLPFAIEHAIFGGFLGSYPAFLPSAAESQAKAERERRAA
;
A
#
# COMPACT_ATOMS: atom_id res chain seq x y z
N MET A 1 12.05 0.38 21.68
CA MET A 1 12.02 -0.44 20.44
C MET A 1 12.39 -1.91 20.67
N ALA A 2 13.47 -2.23 21.39
CA ALA A 2 13.89 -3.63 21.61
C ALA A 2 12.79 -4.56 22.17
N THR A 3 12.03 -4.08 23.17
CA THR A 3 10.90 -4.80 23.80
C THR A 3 9.67 -5.00 22.89
N TYR A 4 9.55 -4.27 21.78
CA TYR A 4 8.48 -4.47 20.80
C TYR A 4 8.80 -5.65 19.87
N PHE A 5 10.03 -5.68 19.37
CA PHE A 5 10.52 -6.71 18.46
C PHE A 5 10.73 -8.06 19.17
N GLU A 6 11.16 -8.07 20.44
CA GLU A 6 11.22 -9.30 21.24
C GLU A 6 9.84 -9.95 21.40
N ARG A 7 8.78 -9.15 21.59
CA ARG A 7 7.41 -9.67 21.72
C ARG A 7 6.86 -10.24 20.42
N LYS A 8 7.28 -9.71 19.27
CA LYS A 8 6.84 -10.15 17.94
C LYS A 8 7.80 -11.15 17.27
N GLN A 9 8.94 -11.42 17.91
CA GLN A 9 10.01 -12.32 17.46
C GLN A 9 10.61 -11.99 16.08
N VAL A 10 10.40 -10.79 15.55
CA VAL A 10 10.88 -10.35 14.23
C VAL A 10 11.79 -9.14 14.40
N THR A 11 12.81 -9.01 13.56
CA THR A 11 13.69 -7.84 13.51
C THR A 11 13.07 -6.72 12.68
N ALA A 12 13.52 -5.48 12.89
CA ALA A 12 13.05 -4.34 12.11
C ALA A 12 13.30 -4.50 10.60
N GLY A 13 14.46 -5.05 10.21
CA GLY A 13 14.80 -5.25 8.80
C GLY A 13 13.91 -6.28 8.09
N GLU A 14 13.60 -7.40 8.75
CA GLU A 14 12.69 -8.43 8.20
C GLU A 14 11.28 -7.85 7.97
N VAL A 15 10.79 -7.05 8.93
CA VAL A 15 9.47 -6.44 8.84
C VAL A 15 9.41 -5.39 7.73
N VAL A 16 10.44 -4.55 7.61
CA VAL A 16 10.53 -3.56 6.52
C VAL A 16 10.55 -4.25 5.17
N TYR A 17 11.38 -5.28 5.00
CA TYR A 17 11.44 -6.05 3.76
C TYR A 17 10.09 -6.68 3.40
N ALA A 18 9.44 -7.35 4.36
CA ALA A 18 8.14 -7.97 4.15
C ALA A 18 7.05 -6.93 3.79
N GLY A 19 7.06 -5.79 4.47
CA GLY A 19 6.13 -4.69 4.21
C GLY A 19 6.34 -4.02 2.84
N VAL A 20 7.59 -3.86 2.40
CA VAL A 20 7.92 -3.36 1.05
C VAL A 20 7.35 -4.30 -0.02
N LEU A 21 7.62 -5.60 0.08
CA LEU A 21 7.14 -6.56 -0.91
C LEU A 21 5.61 -6.64 -0.94
N ALA A 22 4.97 -6.73 0.24
CA ALA A 22 3.52 -6.74 0.34
C ALA A 22 2.90 -5.44 -0.20
N GLY A 23 3.52 -4.28 0.07
CA GLY A 23 3.10 -2.98 -0.43
C GLY A 23 3.18 -2.87 -1.95
N ILE A 24 4.27 -3.36 -2.56
CA ILE A 24 4.40 -3.40 -4.03
C ILE A 24 3.29 -4.26 -4.64
N ILE A 25 3.10 -5.49 -4.14
CA ILE A 25 2.08 -6.42 -4.66
C ILE A 25 0.69 -5.79 -4.54
N ALA A 26 0.34 -5.29 -3.36
CA ALA A 26 -0.94 -4.66 -3.12
C ALA A 26 -1.15 -3.41 -3.99
N GLY A 27 -0.10 -2.59 -4.16
CA GLY A 27 -0.13 -1.40 -5.01
C GLY A 27 -0.36 -1.74 -6.49
N ILE A 28 0.27 -2.80 -7.01
CA ILE A 28 0.06 -3.28 -8.39
C ILE A 28 -1.40 -3.69 -8.56
N ILE A 29 -1.91 -4.55 -7.67
CA ILE A 29 -3.29 -5.03 -7.75
C ILE A 29 -4.28 -3.88 -7.68
N MET A 30 -4.13 -2.96 -6.73
CA MET A 30 -4.99 -1.78 -6.61
C MET A 30 -4.95 -0.93 -7.88
N SER A 31 -3.77 -0.69 -8.45
CA SER A 31 -3.63 0.09 -9.69
C SER A 31 -4.38 -0.58 -10.84
N MET A 32 -4.29 -1.90 -10.99
CA MET A 32 -5.00 -2.64 -12.04
C MET A 32 -6.53 -2.57 -11.86
N ILE A 33 -7.01 -2.68 -10.62
CA ILE A 33 -8.44 -2.56 -10.31
C ILE A 33 -8.94 -1.14 -10.60
N ALA A 34 -8.20 -0.10 -10.18
CA ALA A 34 -8.56 1.29 -10.44
C ALA A 34 -8.63 1.59 -11.93
N MET A 35 -7.66 1.11 -12.72
CA MET A 35 -7.65 1.24 -14.18
C MET A 35 -8.84 0.51 -14.82
N THR A 36 -9.24 -0.64 -14.27
CA THR A 36 -10.43 -1.38 -14.72
C THR A 36 -11.71 -0.61 -14.41
N PHE A 37 -11.86 -0.09 -13.19
CA PHE A 37 -13.00 0.74 -12.81
C PHE A 37 -13.09 2.03 -13.64
N ALA A 38 -11.95 2.67 -13.94
CA ALA A 38 -11.92 3.84 -14.82
C ALA A 38 -12.56 3.51 -16.18
N VAL A 39 -12.13 2.44 -16.84
CA VAL A 39 -12.70 2.00 -18.13
C VAL A 39 -14.19 1.66 -18.00
N MET A 40 -14.60 0.96 -16.94
CA MET A 40 -16.01 0.63 -16.69
C MET A 40 -16.90 1.87 -16.48
N MET A 41 -16.33 2.96 -15.96
CA MET A 41 -17.02 4.25 -15.75
C MET A 41 -16.90 5.19 -16.97
N GLY A 42 -16.44 4.68 -18.12
CA GLY A 42 -16.29 5.46 -19.35
C GLY A 42 -15.12 6.45 -19.33
N GLN A 43 -14.21 6.33 -18.38
CA GLN A 43 -12.95 7.07 -18.34
C GLN A 43 -11.88 6.32 -19.13
N GLU A 44 -10.80 7.02 -19.50
CA GLU A 44 -9.65 6.36 -20.10
C GLU A 44 -8.86 5.53 -19.07
N ILE A 45 -8.19 4.49 -19.55
CA ILE A 45 -7.42 3.57 -18.69
C ILE A 45 -6.29 4.27 -17.92
N TRP A 46 -5.80 5.40 -18.42
CA TRP A 46 -4.72 6.18 -17.81
C TRP A 46 -5.21 7.25 -16.83
N ALA A 47 -6.53 7.39 -16.63
CA ALA A 47 -7.08 8.39 -15.74
C ALA A 47 -6.59 8.24 -14.29
N PRO A 48 -6.56 7.05 -13.67
CA PRO A 48 -6.10 6.91 -12.28
C PRO A 48 -4.65 7.39 -12.04
N PRO A 49 -3.62 6.94 -12.79
CA PRO A 49 -2.27 7.44 -12.55
C PRO A 49 -2.14 8.94 -12.86
N LYS A 50 -2.84 9.49 -13.87
CA LYS A 50 -2.83 10.94 -14.10
C LYS A 50 -3.45 11.71 -12.92
N MET A 51 -4.57 11.23 -12.39
CA MET A 51 -5.26 11.84 -11.27
C MET A 51 -4.40 11.85 -10.00
N ILE A 52 -3.59 10.81 -9.77
CA ILE A 52 -2.62 10.81 -8.68
C ILE A 52 -1.51 11.85 -8.94
N ALA A 53 -1.04 11.96 -10.17
CA ALA A 53 0.07 12.85 -10.53
C ALA A 53 -0.24 14.33 -10.33
N VAL A 54 -1.48 14.75 -10.56
CA VAL A 54 -1.90 16.15 -10.37
C VAL A 54 -1.92 16.60 -8.90
N THR A 55 -1.63 15.70 -7.96
CA THR A 55 -1.22 16.10 -6.59
C THR A 55 0.00 17.04 -6.60
N PHE A 56 0.90 16.87 -7.58
CA PHE A 56 2.12 17.68 -7.72
C PHE A 56 2.31 18.31 -9.11
N LEU A 57 1.50 17.90 -10.09
CA LEU A 57 1.50 18.45 -11.43
C LEU A 57 0.26 19.31 -11.66
N ASP A 58 0.25 20.07 -12.76
CA ASP A 58 -0.88 20.89 -13.16
C ASP A 58 -2.12 20.06 -13.53
N ASP A 59 -3.31 20.45 -13.06
CA ASP A 59 -4.57 19.75 -13.34
C ASP A 59 -4.89 19.62 -14.85
N ALA A 60 -4.34 20.50 -15.70
CA ALA A 60 -4.50 20.44 -17.16
C ALA A 60 -3.97 19.12 -17.79
N TRP A 61 -3.18 18.32 -17.06
CA TRP A 61 -2.79 16.97 -17.51
C TRP A 61 -3.98 16.01 -17.63
N MET A 62 -5.07 16.24 -16.90
CA MET A 62 -6.29 15.43 -16.96
C MET A 62 -7.10 15.66 -18.24
N GLU A 63 -6.97 16.84 -18.85
CA GLU A 63 -7.66 17.18 -20.09
C GLU A 63 -6.98 16.57 -21.34
N ARG A 64 -5.73 16.12 -21.19
CA ARG A 64 -4.95 15.56 -22.30
C ARG A 64 -5.27 14.08 -22.47
N PRO A 65 -5.85 13.65 -23.60
CA PRO A 65 -6.22 12.26 -23.80
C PRO A 65 -4.99 11.36 -24.01
N GLY A 66 -5.18 10.07 -23.76
CA GLY A 66 -4.23 9.01 -24.10
C GLY A 66 -3.04 8.90 -23.16
N PHE A 67 -2.08 8.05 -23.52
CA PHE A 67 -0.89 7.83 -22.71
C PHE A 67 0.01 9.07 -22.73
N GLN A 68 0.29 9.63 -21.55
CA GLN A 68 1.25 10.72 -21.37
C GLN A 68 2.31 10.30 -20.34
N MET A 69 3.54 10.14 -20.81
CA MET A 69 4.62 9.52 -20.01
C MET A 69 4.84 10.24 -18.69
N THR A 70 4.87 11.57 -18.68
CA THR A 70 5.14 12.39 -17.50
C THR A 70 4.13 12.17 -16.37
N PRO A 71 2.82 12.44 -16.54
CA PRO A 71 1.87 12.25 -15.45
C PRO A 71 1.69 10.76 -15.11
N ILE A 72 1.78 9.85 -16.07
CA ILE A 72 1.64 8.42 -15.75
C ILE A 72 2.79 7.94 -14.87
N LEU A 73 4.04 8.25 -15.23
CA LEU A 73 5.19 7.84 -14.43
C LEU A 73 5.16 8.51 -13.04
N ALA A 74 4.87 9.81 -12.97
CA ALA A 74 4.77 10.52 -11.71
C ALA A 74 3.69 9.92 -10.80
N GLY A 75 2.50 9.67 -11.33
CA GLY A 75 1.39 9.05 -10.59
C GLY A 75 1.73 7.66 -10.08
N MET A 76 2.35 6.82 -10.92
CA MET A 76 2.77 5.47 -10.50
C MET A 76 3.85 5.53 -9.41
N MET A 77 4.81 6.47 -9.49
CA MET A 77 5.83 6.64 -8.45
C MET A 77 5.21 7.05 -7.11
N ILE A 78 4.28 8.02 -7.12
CA ILE A 78 3.56 8.45 -5.91
C ILE A 78 2.74 7.30 -5.33
N HIS A 79 2.02 6.58 -6.19
CA HIS A 79 1.19 5.43 -5.79
C HIS A 79 2.03 4.34 -5.14
N PHE A 80 3.12 3.91 -5.77
CA PHE A 80 3.98 2.86 -5.22
C PHE A 80 4.73 3.30 -3.98
N ALA A 81 5.21 4.55 -3.91
CA ALA A 81 5.84 5.08 -2.69
C ALA A 81 4.85 5.05 -1.51
N THR A 82 3.61 5.47 -1.75
CA THR A 82 2.52 5.45 -0.76
C THR A 82 2.15 4.03 -0.36
N ALA A 83 2.01 3.12 -1.32
CA ALA A 83 1.70 1.70 -1.10
C ALA A 83 2.79 0.99 -0.29
N ILE A 84 4.07 1.25 -0.59
CA ILE A 84 5.22 0.74 0.16
C ILE A 84 5.19 1.29 1.59
N GLY A 85 4.99 2.60 1.75
CA GLY A 85 4.91 3.23 3.07
C GLY A 85 3.84 2.60 3.95
N PHE A 86 2.62 2.46 3.43
CA PHE A 86 1.54 1.80 4.15
C PHE A 86 1.77 0.31 4.37
N GLY A 87 2.42 -0.40 3.44
CA GLY A 87 2.79 -1.80 3.62
C GLY A 87 3.81 -2.01 4.73
N VAL A 88 4.81 -1.13 4.85
CA VAL A 88 5.78 -1.13 5.96
C VAL A 88 5.08 -0.86 7.30
N ILE A 89 4.23 0.18 7.36
CA ILE A 89 3.44 0.47 8.57
C ILE A 89 2.57 -0.74 8.94
N PHE A 90 1.91 -1.36 7.97
CA PHE A 90 1.07 -2.53 8.18
C PHE A 90 1.84 -3.71 8.76
N ALA A 91 2.98 -4.07 8.16
CA ALA A 91 3.82 -5.17 8.63
C ALA A 91 4.37 -4.90 10.04
N LEU A 92 4.75 -3.65 10.33
CA LEU A 92 5.15 -3.21 11.68
C LEU A 92 4.02 -3.45 12.67
N LEU A 93 2.81 -2.99 12.39
CA LEU A 93 1.64 -3.17 13.25
C LEU A 93 1.19 -4.63 13.36
N GLY A 94 1.41 -5.44 12.32
CA GLY A 94 0.98 -6.84 12.22
C GLY A 94 1.83 -7.81 13.05
N GLY A 95 3.16 -7.79 12.94
CA GLY A 95 4.01 -8.78 13.63
C GLY A 95 3.88 -10.19 13.04
N ARG A 96 3.81 -11.25 13.85
CA ARG A 96 3.59 -12.62 13.35
C ARG A 96 2.12 -13.03 13.41
N LEU A 97 1.31 -12.47 12.50
CA LEU A 97 -0.06 -12.95 12.28
C LEU A 97 -0.05 -14.20 11.40
N SER A 98 -1.03 -15.08 11.58
CA SER A 98 -1.32 -16.11 10.58
C SER A 98 -1.85 -15.46 9.29
N TYR A 99 -1.65 -16.12 8.15
CA TYR A 99 -2.00 -15.57 6.84
C TYR A 99 -3.47 -15.11 6.75
N GLY A 100 -4.42 -15.94 7.21
CA GLY A 100 -5.84 -15.57 7.23
C GLY A 100 -6.16 -14.39 8.15
N ARG A 101 -5.52 -14.29 9.33
CA ARG A 101 -5.67 -13.12 10.22
C ARG A 101 -5.05 -11.87 9.62
N ALA A 102 -3.92 -12.01 8.92
CA ALA A 102 -3.27 -10.92 8.22
C ALA A 102 -4.14 -10.35 7.09
N ILE A 103 -4.82 -11.19 6.31
CA ILE A 103 -5.79 -10.74 5.28
C ILE A 103 -6.95 -9.98 5.92
N GLY A 104 -7.60 -10.55 6.94
CA GLY A 104 -8.74 -9.92 7.60
C GLY A 104 -8.38 -8.57 8.24
N TRP A 105 -7.23 -8.52 8.92
CA TRP A 105 -6.65 -7.28 9.46
C TRP A 105 -6.30 -6.28 8.35
N GLY A 106 -5.78 -6.80 7.23
CA GLY A 106 -5.46 -6.04 6.03
C GLY A 106 -6.66 -5.31 5.47
N ILE A 107 -7.79 -5.99 5.27
CA ILE A 107 -9.03 -5.38 4.77
C ILE A 107 -9.48 -4.24 5.70
N PHE A 108 -9.50 -4.46 7.01
CA PHE A 108 -9.84 -3.42 7.98
C PHE A 108 -8.89 -2.21 7.88
N TYR A 109 -7.58 -2.46 7.82
CA TYR A 109 -6.57 -1.42 7.69
C TYR A 109 -6.71 -0.64 6.38
N GLY A 110 -6.96 -1.32 5.26
CA GLY A 110 -7.20 -0.69 3.96
C GLY A 110 -8.42 0.22 3.99
N LEU A 111 -9.53 -0.21 4.58
CA LEU A 111 -10.72 0.62 4.76
C LEU A 111 -10.46 1.81 5.70
N ALA A 112 -9.62 1.66 6.72
CA ALA A 112 -9.21 2.77 7.57
C ALA A 112 -8.36 3.79 6.79
N ILE A 113 -7.45 3.34 5.91
CA ILE A 113 -6.72 4.22 4.98
C ILE A 113 -7.72 4.94 4.07
N TRP A 114 -8.69 4.23 3.49
CA TRP A 114 -9.69 4.84 2.63
C TRP A 114 -10.44 5.97 3.35
N LEU A 115 -10.94 5.72 4.57
CA LEU A 115 -11.62 6.75 5.37
C LEU A 115 -10.71 7.97 5.61
N PHE A 116 -9.45 7.72 5.99
CA PHE A 116 -8.48 8.79 6.20
C PHE A 116 -8.20 9.58 4.90
N MET A 117 -7.99 8.88 3.78
CA MET A 117 -7.69 9.50 2.50
C MET A 117 -8.87 10.30 1.98
N GLN A 118 -10.06 9.69 1.96
CA GLN A 118 -11.28 10.26 1.41
C GLN A 118 -11.74 11.51 2.15
N PHE A 119 -11.70 11.49 3.49
CA PHE A 119 -12.33 12.53 4.31
C PHE A 119 -11.36 13.52 4.94
N PHE A 120 -10.05 13.23 4.94
CA PHE A 120 -9.06 14.09 5.57
C PHE A 120 -7.93 14.48 4.64
N TRP A 121 -7.21 13.51 4.06
CA TRP A 121 -5.99 13.82 3.31
C TRP A 121 -6.25 14.40 1.92
N LEU A 122 -7.02 13.70 1.08
CA LEU A 122 -7.26 14.10 -0.31
C LEU A 122 -7.97 15.45 -0.46
N PRO A 123 -8.97 15.82 0.37
CA PRO A 123 -9.58 17.16 0.29
C PRO A 123 -8.58 18.31 0.42
N ILE A 124 -7.41 18.06 1.03
CA ILE A 124 -6.36 19.06 1.23
C ILE A 124 -5.33 19.01 0.09
N VAL A 125 -4.88 17.80 -0.30
CA VAL A 125 -3.73 17.65 -1.21
C VAL A 125 -4.10 17.34 -2.65
N ASN A 126 -5.27 16.76 -2.89
CA ASN A 126 -5.77 16.41 -4.23
C ASN A 126 -7.31 16.43 -4.23
N PRO A 127 -7.92 17.64 -4.29
CA PRO A 127 -9.37 17.80 -4.24
C PRO A 127 -10.11 17.15 -5.41
N MET A 128 -9.42 16.91 -6.53
CA MET A 128 -9.98 16.18 -7.66
C MET A 128 -10.16 14.70 -7.32
N MET A 129 -9.13 14.05 -6.79
CA MET A 129 -9.20 12.64 -6.37
C MET A 129 -10.18 12.44 -5.21
N ALA A 130 -10.36 13.44 -4.35
CA ALA A 130 -11.38 13.41 -3.30
C ALA A 130 -12.82 13.29 -3.81
N GLN A 131 -13.07 13.56 -5.10
CA GLN A 131 -14.39 13.44 -5.73
C GLN A 131 -14.64 12.06 -6.36
N MET A 132 -13.69 11.13 -6.23
CA MET A 132 -13.87 9.76 -6.71
C MET A 132 -15.12 9.11 -6.08
N PRO A 133 -15.85 8.26 -6.84
CA PRO A 133 -16.97 7.54 -6.30
C PRO A 133 -16.58 6.72 -5.05
N TYR A 134 -17.26 6.98 -3.93
CA TYR A 134 -16.89 6.43 -2.62
C TYR A 134 -16.80 4.91 -2.60
N LEU A 135 -17.78 4.21 -3.20
CA LEU A 135 -17.85 2.75 -3.13
C LEU A 135 -16.72 2.06 -3.94
N PRO A 136 -16.50 2.36 -5.24
CA PRO A 136 -15.33 1.86 -5.95
C PRO A 136 -14.01 2.13 -5.23
N PHE A 137 -13.84 3.35 -4.70
CA PHE A 137 -12.61 3.72 -4.00
C PHE A 137 -12.40 2.96 -2.69
N ALA A 138 -13.48 2.68 -1.95
CA ALA A 138 -13.45 1.82 -0.77
C ALA A 138 -13.12 0.36 -1.13
N ILE A 139 -13.68 -0.16 -2.23
CA ILE A 139 -13.42 -1.53 -2.71
C ILE A 139 -11.94 -1.69 -3.09
N GLU A 140 -11.37 -0.75 -3.84
CA GLU A 140 -9.95 -0.73 -4.19
C GLU A 140 -9.06 -0.80 -2.95
N HIS A 141 -9.40 -0.04 -1.91
CA HIS A 141 -8.67 -0.03 -0.63
C HIS A 141 -8.85 -1.31 0.19
N ALA A 142 -10.05 -1.90 0.18
CA ALA A 142 -10.28 -3.19 0.83
C ALA A 142 -9.44 -4.29 0.17
N ILE A 143 -9.35 -4.29 -1.16
CA ILE A 143 -8.51 -5.21 -1.94
C ILE A 143 -7.04 -4.95 -1.64
N PHE A 144 -6.58 -3.70 -1.71
CA PHE A 144 -5.22 -3.30 -1.32
C PHE A 144 -4.85 -3.83 0.06
N GLY A 145 -5.70 -3.57 1.05
CA GLY A 145 -5.54 -4.06 2.41
C GLY A 145 -5.47 -5.59 2.49
N GLY A 146 -6.37 -6.30 1.82
CA GLY A 146 -6.33 -7.76 1.76
C GLY A 146 -5.01 -8.30 1.22
N PHE A 147 -4.44 -7.68 0.17
CA PHE A 147 -3.15 -8.07 -0.40
C PHE A 147 -1.95 -7.67 0.47
N LEU A 148 -2.04 -6.59 1.27
CA LEU A 148 -1.05 -6.33 2.32
C LEU A 148 -0.95 -7.50 3.32
N GLY A 149 -2.05 -8.23 3.51
CA GLY A 149 -2.10 -9.47 4.29
C GLY A 149 -1.15 -10.58 3.83
N SER A 150 -0.52 -10.45 2.66
CA SER A 150 0.52 -11.37 2.18
C SER A 150 1.85 -11.26 2.91
N TYR A 151 2.09 -10.19 3.69
CA TYR A 151 3.37 -9.94 4.35
C TYR A 151 3.95 -11.10 5.19
N PRO A 152 3.15 -11.98 5.86
CA PRO A 152 3.73 -13.07 6.63
C PRO A 152 4.49 -14.09 5.76
N ALA A 153 4.18 -14.17 4.46
CA ALA A 153 4.88 -15.04 3.51
C ALA A 153 6.33 -14.58 3.25
N PHE A 154 6.66 -13.32 3.58
CA PHE A 154 7.99 -12.75 3.38
C PHE A 154 8.79 -12.64 4.68
N LEU A 155 8.22 -13.06 5.81
CA LEU A 155 8.93 -13.12 7.09
C LEU A 155 9.70 -14.45 7.18
N PRO A 156 10.94 -14.46 7.70
CA PRO A 156 11.66 -15.69 8.00
C PRO A 156 10.90 -16.55 9.02
N SER A 157 11.24 -17.83 9.11
CA SER A 157 10.66 -18.69 10.14
C SER A 157 11.10 -18.22 11.55
N ALA A 158 10.31 -18.54 12.57
CA ALA A 158 10.66 -18.17 13.95
C ALA A 158 12.00 -18.79 14.39
N ALA A 159 12.27 -20.02 13.94
CA ALA A 159 13.53 -20.71 14.22
C ALA A 159 14.74 -20.01 13.56
N GLU A 160 14.58 -19.53 12.31
CA GLU A 160 15.63 -18.78 11.61
C GLU A 160 15.92 -17.44 12.28
N SER A 161 14.88 -16.69 12.65
CA SER A 161 15.06 -15.40 13.35
C SER A 161 15.75 -15.61 14.72
N GLN A 162 15.40 -16.68 15.45
CA GLN A 162 16.04 -17.02 16.73
C GLN A 162 17.50 -17.45 16.57
N ALA A 163 17.79 -18.34 15.61
CA ALA A 163 19.16 -18.80 15.35
C ALA A 163 20.07 -17.65 14.92
N LYS A 164 19.55 -16.70 14.12
CA LYS A 164 20.29 -15.49 13.73
C LYS A 164 20.58 -14.59 14.93
N ALA A 165 19.58 -14.32 15.77
CA ALA A 165 19.75 -13.50 16.97
C ALA A 165 20.75 -14.12 17.95
N GLU A 166 20.77 -15.44 18.10
CA GLU A 166 21.75 -16.13 18.96
C GLU A 166 23.18 -16.04 18.38
N ARG A 167 23.34 -16.19 17.06
CA ARG A 167 24.64 -16.01 16.39
C ARG A 167 25.18 -14.59 16.58
N GLU A 168 24.33 -13.58 16.44
CA GLU A 168 24.69 -12.17 16.65
C GLU A 168 25.10 -11.91 18.11
N ARG A 169 24.36 -12.47 19.09
CA ARG A 169 24.73 -12.36 20.52
C ARG A 169 26.06 -13.03 20.86
N ARG A 170 26.40 -14.15 20.22
CA ARG A 170 27.69 -14.83 20.44
C ARG A 170 28.88 -14.11 19.79
N ALA A 171 28.62 -13.23 18.83
CA ALA A 171 29.64 -12.48 18.10
C ALA A 171 29.93 -11.09 18.70
N ALA A 172 29.09 -10.63 19.65
CA ALA A 172 29.23 -9.36 20.38
C ALA A 172 29.92 -9.59 21.73
#